data_AF-A0A847FYC4-F1
#
_entry.id   AF-A0A847FYC4-F1
#
_cell.length_a   1.000
_cell.length_b   1.000
_cell.length_c   1.000
_cell.angle_alpha   90.00
_cell.angle_beta   90.00
_cell.angle_gamma   90.00
#
_symmetry.space_group_name_H-M   'P 1'
#
loop_
_entity.id
_entity.type
_entity.pdbx_description
1 polymer ?
#
loop_
_entity_poly.entity_id
_entity_poly.type
_entity_poly.pdbx_seq_one_letter_code
_entity_poly.pdbx_strand_id
1 'polypeptide(L)'
;MTTPLLQIALDYISLPKALVMAYQVAPEVDIIEIGTPLCKAAGLEAIRAVREICPDKLILADLKTPDVGGLEAAMAFDAGADMMTVIGGAALATVEQAYSVARKRGKEMLMELTGVRDILARATEWRKIGVDRIVYHREWDAQSAGREWTEADKDIIRKLINMGYRVTITGGMTLDLLPFFADLPVSVLICGRGIREAAEPRAAAHQMRMALADLWSKSASNLSSSNASTPNSSFADLSAKAVRWGVSGMGLSLVIDGRECPGCDSPLRFCLGTQIEIQCPGDLRSDDVIRGLGQIITANGVFGRVSENAFFLDPSQLGDLSRNRVIDLLNATGTALRNLGYPVDTNAGIKAANQVLGIS
;
A
#
# COMPACT_ATOMS: atom_id res chain seq x y z
N MET A 1 -13.87 -10.15 -3.63
CA MET A 1 -13.26 -10.03 -2.29
C MET A 1 -12.67 -8.64 -2.15
N THR A 2 -12.70 -8.06 -0.96
CA THR A 2 -11.99 -6.81 -0.67
C THR A 2 -10.49 -7.07 -0.59
N THR A 3 -9.67 -6.15 -1.09
CA THR A 3 -8.21 -6.22 -0.92
C THR A 3 -7.84 -6.14 0.57
N PRO A 4 -6.97 -7.02 1.08
CA PRO A 4 -6.47 -6.93 2.45
C PRO A 4 -5.72 -5.62 2.68
N LEU A 5 -5.89 -5.02 3.85
CA LEU A 5 -5.06 -3.88 4.26
C LEU A 5 -3.61 -4.35 4.49
N LEU A 6 -2.65 -3.49 4.16
CA LEU A 6 -1.24 -3.72 4.46
C LEU A 6 -0.88 -3.11 5.81
N GLN A 7 -0.35 -3.93 6.72
CA GLN A 7 0.13 -3.52 8.02
C GLN A 7 1.65 -3.71 8.15
N ILE A 8 2.34 -2.71 8.70
CA ILE A 8 3.76 -2.82 9.10
C ILE A 8 3.86 -3.07 10.61
N ALA A 9 4.56 -4.14 11.00
CA ALA A 9 4.89 -4.40 12.41
C ALA A 9 6.24 -3.76 12.78
N LEU A 10 6.23 -2.80 13.70
CA LEU A 10 7.44 -2.12 14.19
C LEU A 10 8.02 -2.84 15.42
N ASP A 11 8.49 -4.08 15.26
CA ASP A 11 9.21 -4.80 16.32
C ASP A 11 10.64 -4.26 16.49
N TYR A 12 10.75 -3.08 17.08
CA TYR A 12 12.01 -2.46 17.48
C TYR A 12 12.09 -2.42 19.00
N ILE A 13 13.30 -2.32 19.54
CA ILE A 13 13.53 -1.94 20.95
C ILE A 13 13.95 -0.47 21.10
N SER A 14 14.14 0.24 19.98
CA SER A 14 14.58 1.63 19.93
C SER A 14 13.48 2.49 19.29
N LEU A 15 12.89 3.38 20.08
CA LEU A 15 11.84 4.29 19.61
C LEU A 15 12.30 5.18 18.44
N PRO A 16 13.46 5.85 18.47
CA PRO A 16 13.91 6.66 17.33
C PRO A 16 14.00 5.87 16.02
N LYS A 17 14.51 4.64 16.05
CA LYS A 17 14.57 3.78 14.85
C LYS A 17 13.19 3.39 14.36
N ALA A 18 12.25 3.11 15.27
CA ALA A 18 10.87 2.80 14.93
C ALA A 18 10.18 3.99 14.26
N LEU A 19 10.37 5.22 14.76
CA LEU A 19 9.77 6.43 14.21
C LEU A 19 10.28 6.74 12.80
N VAL A 20 11.59 6.60 12.56
CA VAL A 20 12.17 6.76 11.21
C VAL A 20 11.54 5.78 10.23
N MET A 21 11.45 4.49 10.62
CA MET A 21 10.82 3.47 9.79
C MET A 21 9.34 3.75 9.53
N ALA A 22 8.60 4.11 10.59
CA ALA A 22 7.17 4.43 10.52
C ALA A 22 6.92 5.54 9.50
N TYR A 23 7.65 6.67 9.62
CA TYR A 23 7.53 7.80 8.71
C TYR A 23 7.87 7.43 7.27
N GLN A 24 8.95 6.66 7.06
CA GLN A 24 9.41 6.25 5.74
C GLN A 24 8.38 5.40 4.97
N VAL A 25 7.71 4.46 5.66
CA VAL A 25 6.79 3.50 5.00
C VAL A 25 5.32 3.90 5.10
N ALA A 26 4.99 4.90 5.93
CA ALA A 26 3.62 5.37 6.12
C ALA A 26 2.86 5.57 4.80
N PRO A 27 3.41 6.19 3.73
CA PRO A 27 2.68 6.38 2.48
C PRO A 27 2.15 5.08 1.85
N GLU A 28 2.81 3.94 2.09
CA GLU A 28 2.53 2.67 1.40
C GLU A 28 1.67 1.70 2.23
N VAL A 29 1.56 1.93 3.54
CA VAL A 29 0.85 1.03 4.47
C VAL A 29 -0.44 1.66 4.98
N ASP A 30 -1.40 0.82 5.34
CA ASP A 30 -2.69 1.27 5.88
C ASP A 30 -2.68 1.31 7.41
N ILE A 31 -1.95 0.37 8.03
CA ILE A 31 -1.86 0.21 9.49
C ILE A 31 -0.40 0.21 9.95
N ILE A 32 -0.10 0.95 11.01
CA ILE A 32 1.18 0.93 11.71
C ILE A 32 0.99 0.23 13.06
N GLU A 33 1.68 -0.90 13.25
CA GLU A 33 1.66 -1.66 14.49
C GLU A 33 2.85 -1.30 15.37
N ILE A 34 2.56 -0.91 16.61
CA ILE A 34 3.54 -0.82 17.69
C ILE A 34 3.72 -2.24 18.22
N GLY A 35 4.68 -2.97 17.62
CA GLY A 35 4.91 -4.38 17.91
C GLY A 35 5.23 -4.63 19.39
N THR A 36 4.98 -5.87 19.86
CA THR A 36 5.19 -6.24 21.28
C THR A 36 6.56 -5.79 21.83
N PRO A 37 7.71 -5.95 21.13
CA PRO A 37 9.00 -5.50 21.65
C PRO A 37 9.08 -3.98 21.84
N LEU A 38 8.45 -3.20 20.96
CA LEU A 38 8.45 -1.75 21.05
C LEU A 38 7.53 -1.26 22.17
N CYS A 39 6.36 -1.88 22.32
CA CYS A 39 5.49 -1.65 23.48
C CYS A 39 6.23 -1.91 24.79
N LYS A 40 7.02 -2.99 24.87
CA LYS A 40 7.79 -3.33 26.07
C LYS A 40 8.98 -2.40 26.31
N ALA A 41 9.63 -1.92 25.26
CA ALA A 41 10.83 -1.09 25.38
C ALA A 41 10.52 0.40 25.63
N ALA A 42 9.46 0.92 25.03
CA ALA A 42 9.13 2.35 25.03
C ALA A 42 7.75 2.68 25.64
N GLY A 43 6.96 1.66 26.00
CA GLY A 43 5.65 1.85 26.61
C GLY A 43 4.66 2.57 25.70
N LEU A 44 3.69 3.25 26.32
CA LEU A 44 2.66 4.01 25.63
C LEU A 44 3.22 5.19 24.82
N GLU A 45 4.44 5.63 25.10
CA GLU A 45 5.05 6.74 24.39
C GLU A 45 5.31 6.42 22.92
N ALA A 46 5.57 5.14 22.60
CA ALA A 46 5.67 4.72 21.21
C ALA A 46 4.36 4.93 20.43
N ILE A 47 3.21 4.70 21.08
CA ILE A 47 1.89 4.90 20.46
C ILE A 47 1.67 6.40 20.22
N ARG A 48 1.94 7.25 21.21
CA ARG A 48 1.78 8.71 21.10
C ARG A 48 2.65 9.30 20.02
N ALA A 49 3.93 8.95 20.02
CA ALA A 49 4.89 9.45 19.04
C ALA A 49 4.53 9.03 17.61
N VAL A 50 4.08 7.78 17.39
CA VAL A 50 3.62 7.35 16.06
C VAL A 50 2.33 8.07 15.65
N ARG A 51 1.37 8.27 16.57
CA ARG A 51 0.16 9.07 16.28
C ARG A 51 0.50 10.49 15.86
N GLU A 52 1.48 11.11 16.49
CA GLU A 52 1.89 12.48 16.17
C GLU A 52 2.48 12.58 14.75
N ILE A 53 3.37 11.67 14.37
CA ILE A 53 4.03 11.72 13.04
C ILE A 53 3.22 11.07 11.91
N CYS A 54 2.22 10.25 12.22
CA CYS A 54 1.38 9.54 11.26
C CYS A 54 -0.11 9.67 11.63
N PRO A 55 -0.67 10.90 11.68
CA PRO A 55 -2.01 11.14 12.22
C PRO A 55 -3.14 10.47 11.43
N ASP A 56 -2.95 10.26 10.13
CA ASP A 56 -3.96 9.69 9.22
C ASP A 56 -3.92 8.15 9.16
N LYS A 57 -3.00 7.50 9.88
CA LYS A 57 -2.86 6.05 9.85
C LYS A 57 -3.64 5.38 10.97
N LEU A 58 -4.09 4.16 10.68
CA LEU A 58 -4.59 3.27 11.72
C LEU A 58 -3.42 2.78 12.56
N ILE A 59 -3.57 2.82 13.88
CA ILE A 59 -2.52 2.38 14.81
C ILE A 59 -2.99 1.15 15.60
N LEU A 60 -2.21 0.08 15.52
CA LEU A 60 -2.41 -1.12 16.33
C LEU A 60 -1.37 -1.17 17.46
N ALA A 61 -1.83 -1.22 18.70
CA ALA A 61 -0.99 -1.47 19.87
C ALA A 61 -0.94 -2.99 20.13
N ASP A 62 0.17 -3.63 19.78
CA ASP A 62 0.34 -5.08 19.96
C ASP A 62 0.82 -5.40 21.39
N LEU A 63 -0.06 -5.14 22.35
CA LEU A 63 0.23 -5.35 23.78
C LEU A 63 0.28 -6.84 24.15
N LYS A 64 -0.42 -7.71 23.41
CA LYS A 64 -0.65 -9.12 23.79
C LYS A 64 -1.16 -9.23 25.23
N THR A 65 -2.12 -8.37 25.55
CA THR A 65 -2.70 -8.16 26.89
C THR A 65 -3.07 -9.50 27.54
N PRO A 66 -2.42 -9.93 28.63
CA PRO A 66 -2.71 -11.20 29.30
C PRO A 66 -3.76 -11.08 30.40
N ASP A 67 -3.84 -9.91 31.05
CA ASP A 67 -4.75 -9.59 32.15
C ASP A 67 -5.12 -8.10 32.14
N VAL A 68 -5.99 -7.65 33.05
CA VAL A 68 -6.41 -6.25 33.22
C VAL A 68 -6.91 -5.60 31.92
N GLY A 69 -7.64 -6.38 31.11
CA GLY A 69 -7.94 -6.05 29.71
C GLY A 69 -8.65 -4.72 29.50
N GLY A 70 -9.57 -4.33 30.39
CA GLY A 70 -10.23 -3.02 30.31
C GLY A 70 -9.27 -1.84 30.55
N LEU A 71 -8.31 -2.01 31.46
CA LEU A 71 -7.31 -0.99 31.80
C LEU A 71 -6.31 -0.82 30.65
N GLU A 72 -5.71 -1.91 30.16
CA GLU A 72 -4.74 -1.85 29.06
C GLU A 72 -5.37 -1.35 27.74
N ALA A 73 -6.62 -1.75 27.46
CA ALA A 73 -7.37 -1.20 26.34
C ALA A 73 -7.55 0.33 26.47
N ALA A 74 -7.98 0.82 27.64
CA ALA A 74 -8.14 2.25 27.88
C ALA A 74 -6.80 2.99 27.70
N MET A 75 -5.72 2.48 28.28
CA MET A 75 -4.38 3.04 28.15
C MET A 75 -3.91 3.14 26.70
N ALA A 76 -4.09 2.08 25.90
CA ALA A 76 -3.71 2.07 24.49
C ALA A 76 -4.52 3.11 23.68
N PHE A 77 -5.83 3.16 23.87
CA PHE A 77 -6.70 4.07 23.15
C PHE A 77 -6.50 5.53 23.59
N ASP A 78 -6.26 5.80 24.87
CA ASP A 78 -5.93 7.13 25.38
C ASP A 78 -4.57 7.62 24.84
N ALA A 79 -3.64 6.71 24.54
CA ALA A 79 -2.38 7.02 23.89
C ALA A 79 -2.51 7.23 22.36
N GLY A 80 -3.68 6.98 21.77
CA GLY A 80 -3.96 7.25 20.37
C GLY A 80 -4.04 6.02 19.46
N ALA A 81 -4.04 4.80 20.01
CA ALA A 81 -4.27 3.59 19.23
C ALA A 81 -5.72 3.50 18.71
N ASP A 82 -5.89 2.87 17.56
CA ASP A 82 -7.20 2.51 17.00
C ASP A 82 -7.59 1.08 17.31
N MET A 83 -6.59 0.24 17.53
CA MET A 83 -6.72 -1.19 17.73
C MET A 83 -5.74 -1.68 18.79
N MET A 84 -6.08 -2.78 19.46
CA MET A 84 -5.18 -3.43 20.43
C MET A 84 -5.30 -4.96 20.41
N THR A 85 -4.25 -5.68 20.79
CA THR A 85 -4.23 -7.16 20.84
C THR A 85 -4.34 -7.76 22.25
N VAL A 86 -5.22 -8.76 22.41
CA VAL A 86 -5.34 -9.60 23.62
C VAL A 86 -4.81 -10.99 23.27
N ILE A 87 -3.93 -11.55 24.10
CA ILE A 87 -3.35 -12.87 23.82
C ILE A 87 -4.38 -13.98 24.06
N GLY A 88 -4.42 -15.01 23.21
CA GLY A 88 -5.39 -16.11 23.30
C GLY A 88 -5.34 -16.93 24.59
N GLY A 89 -4.25 -16.80 25.36
CA GLY A 89 -4.11 -17.38 26.70
C GLY A 89 -4.81 -16.58 27.82
N ALA A 90 -5.33 -15.39 27.54
CA ALA A 90 -6.02 -14.57 28.54
C ALA A 90 -7.33 -15.22 29.01
N ALA A 91 -7.71 -14.92 30.26
CA ALA A 91 -9.01 -15.32 30.80
C ALA A 91 -10.15 -14.67 30.00
N LEU A 92 -11.30 -15.35 29.89
CA LEU A 92 -12.43 -14.83 29.11
C LEU A 92 -12.93 -13.47 29.64
N ALA A 93 -12.93 -13.29 30.96
CA ALA A 93 -13.30 -12.01 31.59
C ALA A 93 -12.36 -10.85 31.19
N THR A 94 -11.07 -11.13 30.95
CA THR A 94 -10.10 -10.14 30.44
C THR A 94 -10.44 -9.76 29.00
N VAL A 95 -10.76 -10.74 28.16
CA VAL A 95 -11.21 -10.54 26.78
C VAL A 95 -12.48 -9.70 26.73
N GLU A 96 -13.49 -10.03 27.54
CA GLU A 96 -14.77 -9.30 27.61
C GLU A 96 -14.58 -7.85 28.04
N GLN A 97 -13.72 -7.59 29.03
CA GLN A 97 -13.43 -6.23 29.49
C GLN A 97 -12.73 -5.41 28.41
N ALA A 98 -11.68 -5.94 27.77
CA ALA A 98 -10.99 -5.27 26.67
C ALA A 98 -11.96 -5.01 25.49
N TYR A 99 -12.77 -6.00 25.12
CA TYR A 99 -13.77 -5.89 24.06
C TYR A 99 -14.80 -4.80 24.36
N SER A 100 -15.32 -4.78 25.59
CA SER A 100 -16.30 -3.78 26.03
C SER A 100 -15.75 -2.35 25.91
N VAL A 101 -14.50 -2.13 26.34
CA VAL A 101 -13.85 -0.81 26.22
C VAL A 101 -13.64 -0.41 24.76
N ALA A 102 -13.15 -1.33 23.92
CA ALA A 102 -12.97 -1.08 22.50
C ALA A 102 -14.30 -0.67 21.83
N ARG A 103 -15.37 -1.45 22.04
CA ARG A 103 -16.70 -1.17 21.49
C ARG A 103 -17.26 0.18 21.95
N LYS A 104 -17.17 0.51 23.24
CA LYS A 104 -17.64 1.79 23.80
C LYS A 104 -16.92 2.99 23.19
N ARG A 105 -15.68 2.82 22.76
CA ARG A 105 -14.83 3.87 22.18
C ARG A 105 -14.82 3.88 20.65
N GLY A 106 -15.60 3.01 20.00
CA GLY A 106 -15.58 2.86 18.53
C GLY A 106 -14.23 2.39 17.99
N LYS A 107 -13.47 1.67 18.82
CA LYS A 107 -12.16 1.08 18.51
C LYS A 107 -12.29 -0.44 18.38
N GLU A 108 -11.23 -1.12 17.95
CA GLU A 108 -11.27 -2.57 17.75
C GLU A 108 -10.30 -3.31 18.66
N MET A 109 -10.66 -4.54 19.03
CA MET A 109 -9.79 -5.46 19.76
C MET A 109 -9.62 -6.72 18.92
N LEU A 110 -8.38 -7.21 18.85
CA LEU A 110 -8.02 -8.40 18.09
C LEU A 110 -7.53 -9.47 19.05
N MET A 111 -8.00 -10.71 18.88
CA MET A 111 -7.43 -11.85 19.57
C MET A 111 -6.17 -12.33 18.84
N GLU A 112 -5.05 -12.36 19.54
CA GLU A 112 -3.76 -12.84 19.06
C GLU A 112 -3.60 -14.33 19.35
N LEU A 113 -3.38 -15.15 18.32
CA LEU A 113 -3.41 -16.61 18.43
C LEU A 113 -2.07 -17.26 18.75
N THR A 114 -0.99 -16.50 18.87
CA THR A 114 0.33 -17.01 19.27
C THR A 114 0.22 -17.90 20.53
N GLY A 115 0.73 -19.13 20.46
CA GLY A 115 0.72 -20.10 21.57
C GLY A 115 -0.63 -20.79 21.84
N VAL A 116 -1.67 -20.54 21.05
CA VAL A 116 -2.99 -21.18 21.23
C VAL A 116 -2.97 -22.58 20.61
N ARG A 117 -3.18 -23.61 21.45
CA ARG A 117 -3.18 -25.02 21.00
C ARG A 117 -4.43 -25.39 20.21
N ASP A 118 -5.61 -25.16 20.77
CA ASP A 118 -6.89 -25.47 20.13
C ASP A 118 -7.58 -24.17 19.66
N ILE A 119 -7.14 -23.68 18.51
CA ILE A 119 -7.59 -22.40 17.95
C ILE A 119 -9.11 -22.40 17.72
N LEU A 120 -9.68 -23.48 17.19
CA LEU A 120 -11.10 -23.50 16.81
C LEU A 120 -12.03 -23.58 18.02
N ALA A 121 -11.66 -24.34 19.06
CA ALA A 121 -12.42 -24.36 20.31
C ALA A 121 -12.43 -22.98 20.97
N ARG A 122 -11.25 -22.35 21.10
CA ARG A 122 -11.12 -21.01 21.69
C ARG A 122 -11.84 -19.93 20.86
N ALA A 123 -11.70 -19.98 19.54
CA ALA A 123 -12.43 -19.10 18.64
C ALA A 123 -13.95 -19.25 18.76
N THR A 124 -14.46 -20.43 19.10
CA THR A 124 -15.89 -20.61 19.35
C THR A 124 -16.34 -19.88 20.61
N GLU A 125 -15.54 -19.89 21.67
CA GLU A 125 -15.81 -19.13 22.91
C GLU A 125 -15.81 -17.62 22.66
N TRP A 126 -14.77 -17.10 22.01
CA TRP A 126 -14.66 -15.66 21.73
C TRP A 126 -15.78 -15.17 20.79
N ARG A 127 -16.24 -16.02 19.87
CA ARG A 127 -17.31 -15.63 18.94
C ARG A 127 -18.62 -15.41 19.67
N LYS A 128 -18.92 -16.22 20.71
CA LYS A 128 -20.13 -16.11 21.53
C LYS A 128 -20.25 -14.76 22.25
N ILE A 129 -19.11 -14.18 22.66
CA ILE A 129 -19.08 -12.86 23.31
C ILE A 129 -18.96 -11.70 22.32
N GLY A 130 -18.98 -11.98 21.01
CA GLY A 130 -19.04 -10.97 19.96
C GLY A 130 -17.70 -10.56 19.36
N VAL A 131 -16.58 -11.16 19.77
CA VAL A 131 -15.27 -10.90 19.14
C VAL A 131 -15.38 -11.22 17.64
N ASP A 132 -14.80 -10.34 16.83
CA ASP A 132 -14.94 -10.33 15.38
C ASP A 132 -13.61 -10.19 14.63
N ARG A 133 -12.49 -9.93 15.34
CA ARG A 133 -11.14 -9.87 14.76
C ARG A 133 -10.16 -10.81 15.44
N ILE A 134 -9.31 -11.42 14.63
CA ILE A 134 -8.28 -12.37 15.05
C ILE A 134 -7.00 -12.13 14.25
N VAL A 135 -5.84 -12.32 14.88
CA VAL A 135 -4.53 -12.41 14.23
C VAL A 135 -4.04 -13.85 14.25
N TYR A 136 -3.93 -14.47 13.07
CA TYR A 136 -3.31 -15.78 12.89
C TYR A 136 -1.82 -15.60 12.60
N HIS A 137 -0.98 -15.92 13.56
CA HIS A 137 0.46 -15.76 13.48
C HIS A 137 1.16 -17.11 13.28
N ARG A 138 1.93 -17.24 12.19
CA ARG A 138 2.99 -18.25 12.14
C ARG A 138 4.15 -17.79 13.01
N GLU A 139 4.21 -18.34 14.22
CA GLU A 139 5.14 -17.95 15.29
C GLU A 139 6.58 -17.75 14.83
N TRP A 140 7.19 -16.66 15.31
CA TRP A 140 8.55 -16.25 14.97
C TRP A 140 9.63 -17.30 15.30
N ASP A 141 9.55 -17.90 16.49
CA ASP A 141 10.53 -18.89 16.94
C ASP A 141 10.39 -20.19 16.14
N ALA A 142 9.16 -20.60 15.85
CA ALA A 142 8.89 -21.73 14.97
C ALA A 142 9.37 -21.46 13.53
N GLN A 143 9.24 -20.23 13.03
CA GLN A 143 9.80 -19.83 11.73
C GLN A 143 11.33 -19.93 11.75
N SER A 144 11.98 -19.47 12.82
CA SER A 144 13.43 -19.56 12.97
C SER A 144 13.92 -21.01 13.06
N ALA A 145 13.05 -21.93 13.47
CA ALA A 145 13.24 -23.38 13.45
C ALA A 145 12.82 -24.07 12.13
N GLY A 146 12.52 -23.32 11.07
CA GLY A 146 12.22 -23.86 9.74
C GLY A 146 10.76 -24.20 9.45
N ARG A 147 9.81 -23.75 10.29
CA ARG A 147 8.38 -23.98 10.05
C ARG A 147 7.86 -23.18 8.84
N GLU A 148 7.31 -23.87 7.85
CA GLU A 148 6.64 -23.27 6.70
C GLU A 148 5.14 -23.11 6.89
N TRP A 149 4.50 -22.33 6.01
CA TRP A 149 3.04 -22.29 5.92
C TRP A 149 2.54 -23.56 5.24
N THR A 150 1.49 -24.16 5.79
CA THR A 150 0.94 -25.42 5.31
C THR A 150 -0.53 -25.29 4.94
N GLU A 151 -1.05 -26.19 4.11
CA GLU A 151 -2.50 -26.25 3.83
C GLU A 151 -3.33 -26.45 5.12
N ALA A 152 -2.77 -27.09 6.16
CA ALA A 152 -3.43 -27.19 7.46
C ALA A 152 -3.63 -25.82 8.13
N ASP A 153 -2.65 -24.90 8.03
CA ASP A 153 -2.80 -23.52 8.48
C ASP A 153 -3.90 -22.81 7.70
N LYS A 154 -3.86 -22.94 6.37
CA LYS A 154 -4.82 -22.34 5.45
C LYS A 154 -6.26 -22.83 5.72
N ASP A 155 -6.42 -24.10 6.06
CA ASP A 155 -7.70 -24.69 6.45
C ASP A 155 -8.23 -24.15 7.78
N ILE A 156 -7.36 -23.91 8.77
CA ILE A 156 -7.76 -23.27 10.02
C ILE A 156 -8.21 -21.83 9.76
N ILE A 157 -7.43 -21.07 8.97
CA ILE A 157 -7.79 -19.70 8.58
C ILE A 157 -9.17 -19.69 7.87
N ARG A 158 -9.40 -20.60 6.92
CA ARG A 158 -10.68 -20.73 6.21
C ARG A 158 -11.83 -21.01 7.18
N LYS A 159 -11.63 -21.89 8.18
CA LYS A 159 -12.64 -22.18 9.22
C LYS A 159 -12.92 -20.96 10.09
N LEU A 160 -11.90 -20.20 10.49
CA LEU A 160 -12.08 -18.96 11.26
C LEU A 160 -12.87 -17.91 10.47
N ILE A 161 -12.57 -17.74 9.19
CA ILE A 161 -13.34 -16.87 8.27
C ILE A 161 -14.80 -17.32 8.21
N ASN A 162 -15.06 -18.63 8.06
CA ASN A 162 -16.42 -19.18 8.01
C ASN A 162 -17.19 -19.01 9.34
N MET A 163 -16.50 -18.88 10.47
CA MET A 163 -17.11 -18.51 11.76
C MET A 163 -17.48 -17.01 11.84
N GLY A 164 -17.12 -16.22 10.83
CA GLY A 164 -17.41 -14.80 10.72
C GLY A 164 -16.30 -13.89 11.24
N TYR A 165 -15.09 -14.40 11.46
CA TYR A 165 -13.95 -13.56 11.86
C TYR A 165 -13.36 -12.80 10.67
N ARG A 166 -13.04 -11.53 10.91
CA ARG A 166 -12.10 -10.75 10.09
C ARG A 166 -10.69 -11.18 10.49
N VAL A 167 -10.10 -12.07 9.69
CA VAL A 167 -8.78 -12.64 9.98
C VAL A 167 -7.67 -11.73 9.46
N THR A 168 -6.66 -11.52 10.29
CA THR A 168 -5.36 -10.94 9.95
C THR A 168 -4.33 -12.06 9.90
N ILE A 169 -3.44 -12.06 8.91
CA ILE A 169 -2.37 -13.07 8.81
C ILE A 169 -0.99 -12.43 8.94
N THR A 170 -0.08 -13.12 9.62
CA THR A 170 1.29 -12.66 9.85
C THR A 170 2.27 -13.81 10.09
N GLY A 171 3.56 -13.57 9.89
CA GLY A 171 4.63 -14.53 10.14
C GLY A 171 5.46 -14.81 8.89
N GLY A 172 6.54 -14.05 8.70
CA GLY A 172 7.46 -14.19 7.57
C GLY A 172 6.78 -13.99 6.20
N MET A 173 5.90 -13.00 6.09
CA MET A 173 5.23 -12.67 4.84
C MET A 173 6.23 -12.11 3.82
N THR A 174 6.22 -12.67 2.61
CA THR A 174 7.02 -12.26 1.44
C THR A 174 6.11 -12.20 0.21
N LEU A 175 6.57 -11.56 -0.87
CA LEU A 175 5.82 -11.47 -2.13
C LEU A 175 5.46 -12.85 -2.70
N ASP A 176 6.41 -13.79 -2.67
CA ASP A 176 6.23 -15.14 -3.21
C ASP A 176 5.19 -15.97 -2.45
N LEU A 177 4.94 -15.60 -1.19
CA LEU A 177 3.98 -16.29 -0.33
C LEU A 177 2.56 -15.77 -0.52
N LEU A 178 2.36 -14.55 -1.03
CA LEU A 178 1.03 -13.95 -1.16
C LEU A 178 0.03 -14.81 -1.97
N PRO A 179 0.40 -15.44 -3.10
CA PRO A 179 -0.51 -16.29 -3.87
C PRO A 179 -1.09 -17.44 -3.06
N PHE A 180 -0.36 -17.95 -2.04
CA PHE A 180 -0.83 -19.02 -1.17
C PHE A 180 -2.11 -18.65 -0.41
N PHE A 181 -2.34 -17.36 -0.12
CA PHE A 181 -3.52 -16.89 0.63
C PHE A 181 -4.58 -16.23 -0.25
N ALA A 182 -4.33 -16.05 -1.55
CA ALA A 182 -5.13 -15.19 -2.42
C ALA A 182 -6.59 -15.64 -2.62
N ASP A 183 -6.90 -16.91 -2.36
CA ASP A 183 -8.28 -17.46 -2.39
C ASP A 183 -9.07 -17.23 -1.10
N LEU A 184 -8.44 -16.68 -0.05
CA LEU A 184 -9.07 -16.41 1.24
C LEU A 184 -9.42 -14.93 1.39
N PRO A 185 -10.61 -14.57 1.91
CA PRO A 185 -10.98 -13.19 2.19
C PRO A 185 -10.33 -12.69 3.49
N VAL A 186 -9.01 -12.62 3.50
CA VAL A 186 -8.21 -12.06 4.59
C VAL A 186 -8.44 -10.55 4.67
N SER A 187 -8.55 -10.01 5.89
CA SER A 187 -8.84 -8.58 6.10
C SER A 187 -7.58 -7.72 6.18
N VAL A 188 -6.49 -8.24 6.74
CA VAL A 188 -5.21 -7.54 6.92
C VAL A 188 -4.06 -8.53 6.74
N LEU A 189 -2.99 -8.09 6.09
CA LEU A 189 -1.72 -8.80 6.05
C LEU A 189 -0.64 -7.96 6.74
N ILE A 190 0.05 -8.56 7.72
CA ILE A 190 1.15 -7.91 8.43
C ILE A 190 2.47 -8.37 7.83
N CYS A 191 3.30 -7.41 7.44
CA CYS A 191 4.68 -7.67 7.04
C CYS A 191 5.64 -6.84 7.91
N GLY A 192 6.52 -7.51 8.64
CA GLY A 192 7.59 -6.87 9.44
C GLY A 192 8.90 -6.79 8.65
N ARG A 193 9.77 -7.77 8.87
CA ARG A 193 11.13 -7.84 8.29
C ARG A 193 11.19 -7.71 6.77
N GLY A 194 10.23 -8.30 6.06
CA GLY A 194 10.16 -8.22 4.60
C GLY A 194 10.08 -6.79 4.06
N ILE A 195 9.66 -5.83 4.90
CA ILE A 195 9.72 -4.40 4.62
C ILE A 195 10.89 -3.75 5.36
N ARG A 196 10.99 -3.92 6.69
CA ARG A 196 11.93 -3.14 7.53
C ARG A 196 13.40 -3.44 7.32
N GLU A 197 13.74 -4.65 6.87
CA GLU A 197 15.11 -5.10 6.63
C GLU A 197 15.47 -5.11 5.14
N ALA A 198 14.55 -4.68 4.26
CA ALA A 198 14.84 -4.49 2.85
C ALA A 198 15.83 -3.33 2.67
N ALA A 199 16.62 -3.38 1.59
CA ALA A 199 17.53 -2.28 1.24
C ALA A 199 16.78 -0.96 1.04
N GLU A 200 15.59 -1.04 0.44
CA GLU A 200 14.68 0.10 0.21
C GLU A 200 13.30 -0.20 0.83
N PRO A 201 13.09 0.08 2.13
CA PRO A 201 11.87 -0.29 2.86
C PRO A 201 10.58 0.23 2.24
N ARG A 202 10.55 1.49 1.80
CA ARG A 202 9.36 2.06 1.14
C ARG A 202 9.03 1.32 -0.16
N ALA A 203 10.03 1.03 -0.99
CA ALA A 203 9.83 0.29 -2.23
C ALA A 203 9.32 -1.13 -1.96
N ALA A 204 9.84 -1.81 -0.93
CA ALA A 204 9.36 -3.13 -0.52
C ALA A 204 7.89 -3.09 -0.05
N ALA A 205 7.51 -2.08 0.76
CA ALA A 205 6.12 -1.87 1.16
C ALA A 205 5.21 -1.61 -0.04
N HIS A 206 5.66 -0.77 -0.99
CA HIS A 206 4.94 -0.49 -2.23
C HIS A 206 4.70 -1.76 -3.05
N GLN A 207 5.73 -2.58 -3.26
CA GLN A 207 5.61 -3.86 -3.96
C GLN A 207 4.61 -4.80 -3.29
N MET A 208 4.63 -4.88 -1.96
CA MET A 208 3.67 -5.68 -1.19
C MET A 208 2.23 -5.18 -1.40
N ARG A 209 2.00 -3.86 -1.30
CA ARG A 209 0.69 -3.23 -1.55
C ARG A 209 0.21 -3.50 -2.98
N MET A 210 1.11 -3.46 -3.96
CA MET A 210 0.79 -3.72 -5.36
C MET A 210 0.37 -5.17 -5.58
N ALA A 211 1.14 -6.12 -5.05
CA ALA A 211 0.87 -7.54 -5.16
C ALA A 211 -0.46 -7.92 -4.46
N LEU A 212 -0.74 -7.36 -3.28
CA LEU A 212 -2.01 -7.57 -2.58
C LEU A 212 -3.22 -7.18 -3.44
N ALA A 213 -3.23 -5.99 -4.03
CA ALA A 213 -4.39 -5.59 -4.83
C ALA A 213 -4.46 -6.29 -6.20
N ASP A 214 -3.34 -6.71 -6.78
CA ASP A 214 -3.35 -7.56 -7.99
C ASP A 214 -3.98 -8.94 -7.69
N LEU A 215 -3.49 -9.62 -6.66
CA LEU A 215 -3.95 -10.98 -6.32
C LEU A 215 -5.41 -11.01 -5.85
N TRP A 216 -5.82 -10.10 -4.96
CA TRP A 216 -7.19 -10.10 -4.44
C TRP A 216 -8.23 -9.50 -5.38
N SER A 217 -7.82 -8.69 -6.37
CA SER A 217 -8.72 -8.28 -7.46
C SER A 217 -8.99 -9.43 -8.43
N LYS A 218 -7.95 -10.21 -8.78
CA LYS A 218 -8.08 -11.40 -9.64
C LYS A 218 -8.90 -12.53 -9.01
N SER A 219 -8.75 -12.76 -7.70
CA SER A 219 -9.57 -13.74 -6.99
C SER A 219 -11.03 -13.32 -6.90
N ALA A 220 -11.34 -12.02 -6.92
CA ALA A 220 -12.72 -11.53 -7.02
C ALA A 220 -13.35 -11.87 -8.38
N SER A 221 -12.58 -11.80 -9.47
CA SER A 221 -13.06 -12.17 -10.81
C SER A 221 -13.24 -13.67 -11.03
N ASN A 222 -12.49 -14.54 -10.33
CA ASN A 222 -12.63 -16.00 -10.48
C ASN A 222 -13.88 -16.58 -9.79
N LEU A 223 -14.53 -15.83 -8.89
CA LEU A 223 -15.78 -16.23 -8.22
C LEU A 223 -17.04 -15.70 -8.92
N SER A 224 -16.89 -14.82 -9.92
CA SER A 224 -17.98 -14.28 -10.72
C SER A 224 -17.66 -14.37 -12.20
N SER A 225 -18.31 -15.31 -12.89
CA SER A 225 -18.36 -15.55 -14.34
C SER A 225 -17.47 -16.71 -14.85
N SER A 226 -17.93 -17.73 -15.58
CA SER A 226 -19.16 -17.91 -16.38
C SER A 226 -19.67 -16.62 -17.02
N ASN A 227 -18.99 -16.23 -18.10
CA ASN A 227 -19.34 -15.17 -19.04
C ASN A 227 -19.71 -13.80 -18.45
N ALA A 228 -18.72 -12.94 -18.21
CA ALA A 228 -18.88 -11.49 -18.25
C ALA A 228 -17.52 -10.79 -18.46
N SER A 229 -17.46 -9.96 -19.50
CA SER A 229 -16.33 -9.12 -19.92
C SER A 229 -15.82 -8.17 -18.82
N THR A 230 -14.50 -8.05 -18.74
CA THR A 230 -13.70 -7.07 -17.96
C THR A 230 -14.22 -5.63 -18.08
N PRO A 231 -14.11 -4.77 -17.05
CA PRO A 231 -14.26 -3.32 -17.23
C PRO A 231 -13.01 -2.77 -17.92
N ASN A 232 -13.18 -2.21 -19.13
CA ASN A 232 -12.14 -1.67 -19.99
C ASN A 232 -11.37 -0.50 -19.32
N SER A 233 -10.03 -0.59 -19.24
CA SER A 233 -9.17 0.60 -19.19
C SER A 233 -9.31 1.36 -20.51
N SER A 234 -9.59 2.66 -20.48
CA SER A 234 -9.70 3.42 -21.73
C SER A 234 -8.31 3.58 -22.38
N PHE A 235 -8.26 3.72 -23.70
CA PHE A 235 -7.00 4.01 -24.39
C PHE A 235 -6.39 5.37 -23.96
N ALA A 236 -7.20 6.28 -23.42
CA ALA A 236 -6.74 7.54 -22.81
C ALA A 236 -5.92 7.30 -21.54
N ASP A 237 -6.33 6.35 -20.70
CA ASP A 237 -5.60 6.00 -19.47
C ASP A 237 -4.23 5.38 -19.80
N LEU A 238 -4.21 4.50 -20.80
CA LEU A 238 -2.97 3.88 -21.30
C LEU A 238 -2.03 4.92 -21.92
N SER A 239 -2.59 5.88 -22.68
CA SER A 239 -1.85 6.98 -23.29
C SER A 239 -1.21 7.90 -22.24
N ALA A 240 -1.99 8.31 -21.22
CA ALA A 240 -1.49 9.16 -20.14
C ALA A 240 -0.33 8.49 -19.39
N LYS A 241 -0.45 7.19 -19.15
CA LYS A 241 0.60 6.39 -18.54
C LYS A 241 1.87 6.29 -19.37
N ALA A 242 1.74 6.09 -20.68
CA ALA A 242 2.88 6.06 -21.60
C ALA A 242 3.62 7.40 -21.61
N VAL A 243 2.90 8.52 -21.56
CA VAL A 243 3.51 9.85 -21.44
C VAL A 243 4.28 10.01 -20.13
N ARG A 244 3.72 9.59 -18.99
CA ARG A 244 4.41 9.68 -17.68
C ARG A 244 5.75 8.94 -17.68
N TRP A 245 5.75 7.69 -18.14
CA TRP A 245 6.97 6.89 -18.27
C TRP A 245 7.94 7.47 -19.28
N GLY A 246 7.44 8.01 -20.38
CA GLY A 246 8.27 8.66 -21.39
C GLY A 246 8.98 9.91 -20.86
N VAL A 247 8.26 10.76 -20.12
CA VAL A 247 8.83 11.96 -19.48
C VAL A 247 9.88 11.58 -18.44
N SER A 248 9.61 10.56 -17.61
CA SER A 248 10.60 10.04 -16.66
C SER A 248 11.84 9.48 -17.37
N GLY A 249 11.65 8.74 -18.47
CA GLY A 249 12.74 8.21 -19.28
C GLY A 249 13.60 9.29 -19.94
N MET A 250 13.04 10.47 -20.20
CA MET A 250 13.78 11.65 -20.68
C MET A 250 14.64 12.34 -19.62
N GLY A 251 14.54 11.91 -18.35
CA GLY A 251 15.23 12.53 -17.22
C GLY A 251 14.52 13.78 -16.67
N LEU A 252 13.26 14.01 -17.05
CA LEU A 252 12.47 15.14 -16.56
C LEU A 252 11.80 14.80 -15.23
N SER A 253 11.67 15.81 -14.38
CA SER A 253 11.00 15.66 -13.08
C SER A 253 9.50 15.94 -13.22
N LEU A 254 8.67 15.06 -12.69
CA LEU A 254 7.24 15.31 -12.54
C LEU A 254 7.01 16.16 -11.29
N VAL A 255 6.08 17.13 -11.32
CA VAL A 255 5.79 18.01 -10.17
C VAL A 255 5.15 17.24 -9.01
N ILE A 256 4.35 16.24 -9.37
CA ILE A 256 4.07 15.11 -8.49
C ILE A 256 5.30 14.20 -8.61
N ASP A 257 6.29 14.44 -7.75
CA ASP A 257 7.65 13.90 -7.77
C ASP A 257 7.75 12.54 -8.48
N GLY A 258 8.37 12.50 -9.66
CA GLY A 258 8.47 11.29 -10.48
C GLY A 258 9.32 10.17 -9.85
N ARG A 259 9.87 10.37 -8.64
CA ARG A 259 10.45 9.29 -7.83
C ARG A 259 9.57 8.85 -6.66
N GLU A 260 8.53 9.61 -6.34
CA GLU A 260 7.59 9.33 -5.23
C GLU A 260 6.11 9.49 -5.62
N CYS A 261 5.80 9.54 -6.92
CA CYS A 261 4.44 9.45 -7.41
C CYS A 261 3.91 8.06 -7.04
N PRO A 262 2.86 7.95 -6.19
CA PRO A 262 2.38 6.66 -5.66
C PRO A 262 1.61 5.84 -6.71
N GLY A 263 2.04 5.86 -7.98
CA GLY A 263 1.27 5.30 -9.09
C GLY A 263 1.98 5.11 -10.42
N CYS A 264 3.32 5.14 -10.51
CA CYS A 264 3.97 4.92 -11.80
C CYS A 264 4.71 3.58 -11.98
N ASP A 265 4.98 2.76 -10.96
CA ASP A 265 5.92 1.61 -11.12
C ASP A 265 5.35 0.33 -11.76
N SER A 266 4.16 0.37 -12.38
CA SER A 266 3.55 -0.82 -13.00
C SER A 266 2.83 -0.51 -14.30
N PRO A 267 3.09 -1.23 -15.42
CA PRO A 267 2.31 -1.21 -16.66
C PRO A 267 0.83 -1.60 -16.51
N LEU A 268 0.42 -2.11 -15.34
CA LEU A 268 -0.93 -2.64 -15.10
C LEU A 268 -1.86 -1.78 -14.22
N ARG A 269 -1.42 -0.62 -13.66
CA ARG A 269 -2.31 0.27 -12.86
C ARG A 269 -2.63 1.66 -13.42
N PHE A 270 -3.80 2.14 -12.99
CA PHE A 270 -4.43 3.43 -13.27
C PHE A 270 -3.73 4.59 -12.56
N CYS A 271 -3.60 5.71 -13.25
CA CYS A 271 -3.30 7.02 -12.67
C CYS A 271 -4.62 7.80 -12.56
N LEU A 272 -4.81 8.57 -11.48
CA LEU A 272 -5.96 9.49 -11.40
C LEU A 272 -5.71 10.65 -12.37
N GLY A 273 -6.58 10.79 -13.38
CA GLY A 273 -6.51 11.86 -14.37
C GLY A 273 -5.58 11.57 -15.55
N THR A 274 -5.88 12.21 -16.68
CA THR A 274 -5.14 12.10 -17.94
C THR A 274 -4.02 13.12 -18.05
N GLN A 275 -4.00 14.11 -17.16
CA GLN A 275 -3.01 15.18 -17.10
C GLN A 275 -1.72 14.75 -16.38
N ILE A 276 -0.58 15.15 -16.92
CA ILE A 276 0.78 14.89 -16.45
C ILE A 276 1.46 16.24 -16.20
N GLU A 277 1.76 16.57 -14.94
CA GLU A 277 2.46 17.80 -14.58
C GLU A 277 3.97 17.59 -14.53
N ILE A 278 4.71 18.47 -15.19
CA ILE A 278 6.16 18.36 -15.44
C ILE A 278 6.83 19.64 -14.94
N GLN A 279 7.84 19.46 -14.08
CA GLN A 279 8.70 20.52 -13.62
C GLN A 279 9.62 20.94 -14.77
N CYS A 280 9.61 22.22 -15.12
CA CYS A 280 10.53 22.77 -16.10
C CYS A 280 11.97 22.57 -15.61
N PRO A 281 12.87 22.06 -16.47
CA PRO A 281 14.24 21.81 -16.07
C PRO A 281 15.08 23.08 -16.10
N GLY A 282 16.08 23.17 -15.20
CA GLY A 282 16.96 24.33 -15.07
C GLY A 282 16.16 25.60 -14.75
N ASP A 283 16.48 26.69 -15.46
CA ASP A 283 15.82 27.99 -15.31
C ASP A 283 14.73 28.24 -16.39
N LEU A 284 14.30 27.19 -17.10
CA LEU A 284 13.27 27.33 -18.14
C LEU A 284 11.92 27.68 -17.51
N ARG A 285 11.21 28.61 -18.16
CA ARG A 285 9.85 28.98 -17.80
C ARG A 285 8.85 28.15 -18.59
N SER A 286 7.72 27.80 -17.96
CA SER A 286 6.66 27.00 -18.58
C SER A 286 6.16 27.60 -19.90
N ASP A 287 6.07 28.93 -19.97
CA ASP A 287 5.54 29.66 -21.13
C ASP A 287 6.41 29.50 -22.37
N ASP A 288 7.73 29.36 -22.20
CA ASP A 288 8.67 29.14 -23.30
C ASP A 288 8.57 27.70 -23.81
N VAL A 289 8.43 26.72 -22.91
CA VAL A 289 8.21 25.31 -23.27
C VAL A 289 6.88 25.13 -24.01
N ILE A 290 5.80 25.73 -23.52
CA ILE A 290 4.46 25.69 -24.13
C ILE A 290 4.48 26.33 -25.52
N ARG A 291 5.17 27.47 -25.68
CA ARG A 291 5.32 28.13 -26.98
C ARG A 291 6.11 27.25 -27.96
N GLY A 292 7.19 26.61 -27.50
CA GLY A 292 7.96 25.66 -28.31
C GLY A 292 7.16 24.44 -28.74
N LEU A 293 6.37 23.87 -27.82
CA LEU A 293 5.43 22.78 -28.12
C LEU A 293 4.41 23.19 -29.18
N GLY A 294 3.80 24.38 -29.03
CA GLY A 294 2.82 24.91 -29.98
C GLY A 294 3.35 25.20 -31.39
N GLN A 295 4.67 25.30 -31.56
CA GLN A 295 5.31 25.40 -32.88
C GLN A 295 5.47 24.02 -33.57
N ILE A 296 5.45 22.93 -32.79
CA ILE A 296 5.73 21.57 -33.29
C ILE A 296 4.44 20.77 -33.44
N ILE A 297 3.52 20.87 -32.47
CA ILE A 297 2.27 20.12 -32.46
C ILE A 297 1.08 21.06 -32.20
N THR A 298 0.16 21.08 -33.15
CA THR A 298 -1.09 21.83 -33.03
C THR A 298 -2.12 21.00 -32.30
N ALA A 299 -2.29 21.22 -30.99
CA ALA A 299 -3.31 20.53 -30.21
C ALA A 299 -3.80 21.37 -29.02
N ASN A 300 -5.05 21.85 -29.11
CA ASN A 300 -5.67 22.63 -28.05
C ASN A 300 -5.97 21.75 -26.84
N GLY A 301 -5.58 22.21 -25.64
CA GLY A 301 -5.84 21.50 -24.39
C GLY A 301 -4.88 20.33 -24.10
N VAL A 302 -3.99 19.95 -25.02
CA VAL A 302 -3.02 18.87 -24.81
C VAL A 302 -1.85 19.29 -23.93
N PHE A 303 -1.54 20.58 -23.87
CA PHE A 303 -0.52 21.09 -22.97
C PHE A 303 -0.86 22.51 -22.54
N GLY A 304 -0.34 22.90 -21.38
CA GLY A 304 -0.61 24.22 -20.83
C GLY A 304 0.14 24.48 -19.54
N ARG A 305 -0.09 25.67 -18.98
CA ARG A 305 0.63 26.16 -17.81
C ARG A 305 0.02 25.61 -16.52
N VAL A 306 0.88 25.20 -15.60
CA VAL A 306 0.51 24.86 -14.21
C VAL A 306 1.00 25.97 -13.27
N SER A 307 2.28 26.33 -13.34
CA SER A 307 2.91 27.41 -12.57
C SER A 307 3.93 28.16 -13.44
N GLU A 308 4.79 29.01 -12.88
CA GLU A 308 5.86 29.65 -13.67
C GLU A 308 6.92 28.65 -14.17
N ASN A 309 7.16 27.59 -13.38
CA ASN A 309 8.20 26.59 -13.64
C ASN A 309 7.60 25.20 -13.83
N ALA A 310 6.30 25.10 -14.14
CA ALA A 310 5.64 23.82 -14.40
C ALA A 310 4.60 23.93 -15.50
N PHE A 311 4.53 22.90 -16.33
CA PHE A 311 3.55 22.75 -17.41
C PHE A 311 2.93 21.37 -17.34
N PHE A 312 1.82 21.17 -18.03
CA PHE A 312 1.19 19.86 -18.14
C PHE A 312 1.18 19.33 -19.57
N LEU A 313 1.07 18.01 -19.70
CA LEU A 313 0.67 17.29 -20.90
C LEU A 313 -0.61 16.50 -20.62
N ASP A 314 -1.54 16.42 -21.55
CA ASP A 314 -2.75 15.61 -21.46
C ASP A 314 -3.03 14.95 -22.82
N PRO A 315 -2.57 13.71 -23.06
CA PRO A 315 -2.80 13.02 -24.32
C PRO A 315 -4.27 12.70 -24.57
N SER A 316 -5.16 12.73 -23.57
CA SER A 316 -6.60 12.48 -23.79
C SER A 316 -7.27 13.58 -24.61
N GLN A 317 -6.67 14.77 -24.66
CA GLN A 317 -7.17 15.92 -25.43
C GLN A 317 -6.70 15.89 -26.89
N LEU A 318 -5.94 14.86 -27.32
CA LEU A 318 -5.59 14.67 -28.73
C LEU A 318 -6.85 14.25 -29.51
N GLY A 319 -7.26 15.07 -30.49
CA GLY A 319 -8.46 14.81 -31.29
C GLY A 319 -8.42 13.49 -32.09
N ASP A 320 -7.23 12.96 -32.36
CA ASP A 320 -6.96 11.70 -33.07
C ASP A 320 -6.12 10.71 -32.22
N LEU A 321 -6.44 10.59 -30.93
CA LEU A 321 -5.66 9.80 -29.98
C LEU A 321 -5.31 8.40 -30.50
N SER A 322 -4.03 8.18 -30.78
CA SER A 322 -3.46 6.90 -31.21
C SER A 322 -2.06 6.71 -30.62
N ARG A 323 -1.53 5.48 -30.70
CA ARG A 323 -0.19 5.15 -30.20
C ARG A 323 0.89 6.06 -30.78
N ASN A 324 0.82 6.32 -32.09
CA ASN A 324 1.77 7.21 -32.77
C ASN A 324 1.66 8.64 -32.26
N ARG A 325 0.45 9.15 -31.99
CA ARG A 325 0.25 10.51 -31.49
C ARG A 325 0.79 10.71 -30.08
N VAL A 326 0.76 9.66 -29.24
CA VAL A 326 1.43 9.66 -27.93
C VAL A 326 2.95 9.79 -28.11
N ILE A 327 3.53 9.05 -29.06
CA ILE A 327 4.96 9.14 -29.36
C ILE A 327 5.32 10.50 -30.00
N ASP A 328 4.48 11.05 -30.86
CA ASP A 328 4.63 12.40 -31.43
C ASP A 328 4.66 13.46 -30.33
N LEU A 329 3.80 13.35 -29.32
CA LEU A 329 3.76 14.27 -28.18
C LEU A 329 5.08 14.23 -27.38
N LEU A 330 5.64 13.03 -27.15
CA LEU A 330 6.94 12.86 -26.50
C LEU A 330 8.08 13.42 -27.37
N ASN A 331 8.07 13.17 -28.67
CA ASN A 331 9.03 13.74 -29.62
C ASN A 331 8.98 15.27 -29.66
N ALA A 332 7.77 15.84 -29.67
CA ALA A 332 7.54 17.28 -29.65
C ALA A 332 8.08 17.89 -28.35
N THR A 333 7.81 17.25 -27.21
CA THR A 333 8.33 17.67 -25.89
C THR A 333 9.85 17.68 -25.88
N GLY A 334 10.49 16.60 -26.32
CA GLY A 334 11.94 16.51 -26.38
C GLY A 334 12.57 17.53 -27.35
N THR A 335 11.90 17.80 -28.47
CA THR A 335 12.38 18.77 -29.46
C THR A 335 12.23 20.21 -28.98
N ALA A 336 11.10 20.55 -28.33
CA ALA A 336 10.88 21.87 -27.74
C ALA A 336 11.97 22.18 -26.69
N LEU A 337 12.26 21.23 -25.80
CA LEU A 337 13.30 21.39 -24.77
C LEU A 337 14.70 21.54 -25.37
N ARG A 338 15.04 20.73 -26.38
CA ARG A 338 16.31 20.87 -27.10
C ARG A 338 16.47 22.24 -27.77
N ASN A 339 15.41 22.75 -28.40
CA ASN A 339 15.43 24.06 -29.05
C ASN A 339 15.60 25.21 -28.02
N LEU A 340 15.18 25.00 -26.78
CA LEU A 340 15.40 25.90 -25.65
C LEU A 340 16.78 25.71 -24.99
N GLY A 341 17.65 24.85 -25.54
CA GLY A 341 18.99 24.60 -25.05
C GLY A 341 19.09 23.57 -23.92
N TYR A 342 18.01 22.84 -23.62
CA TYR A 342 18.01 21.79 -22.60
C TYR A 342 18.02 20.38 -23.23
N PRO A 343 19.15 19.66 -23.20
CA PRO A 343 19.24 18.33 -23.77
C PRO A 343 18.44 17.32 -22.91
N VAL A 344 17.70 16.44 -23.58
CA VAL A 344 16.93 15.34 -22.96
C VAL A 344 17.09 14.06 -23.76
N ASP A 345 17.05 12.91 -23.07
CA ASP A 345 17.11 11.60 -23.71
C ASP A 345 15.72 11.17 -24.23
N THR A 346 15.31 11.76 -25.34
CA THR A 346 14.02 11.43 -25.99
C THR A 346 13.94 9.95 -26.37
N ASN A 347 15.06 9.31 -26.71
CA ASN A 347 15.07 7.90 -27.10
C ASN A 347 14.76 6.98 -25.91
N ALA A 348 15.35 7.24 -24.74
CA ALA A 348 15.01 6.53 -23.51
C ALA A 348 13.53 6.74 -23.13
N GLY A 349 13.02 7.97 -23.29
CA GLY A 349 11.60 8.26 -23.09
C GLY A 349 10.67 7.48 -24.03
N ILE A 350 10.95 7.47 -25.33
CA ILE A 350 10.15 6.71 -26.32
C ILE A 350 10.20 5.21 -26.02
N LYS A 351 11.37 4.68 -25.66
CA LYS A 351 11.53 3.27 -25.30
C LYS A 351 10.63 2.90 -24.11
N ALA A 352 10.61 3.74 -23.07
CA ALA A 352 9.74 3.55 -21.91
C ALA A 352 8.25 3.62 -22.29
N ALA A 353 7.86 4.58 -23.13
CA ALA A 353 6.48 4.72 -23.60
C ALA A 353 6.02 3.53 -24.46
N ASN A 354 6.87 3.04 -25.36
CA ASN A 354 6.57 1.87 -26.21
C ASN A 354 6.30 0.61 -25.39
N GLN A 355 7.06 0.40 -24.31
CA GLN A 355 6.81 -0.72 -23.37
C GLN A 355 5.41 -0.64 -22.74
N VAL A 356 4.96 0.57 -22.38
CA VAL A 356 3.61 0.78 -21.84
C VAL A 356 2.53 0.59 -22.91
N LEU A 357 2.75 1.06 -24.13
CA LEU A 357 1.78 0.99 -25.24
C LEU A 357 1.68 -0.39 -25.90
N GLY A 358 2.58 -1.33 -25.55
CA GLY A 358 2.70 -2.65 -26.18
C GLY A 358 3.18 -2.57 -27.63
N ILE A 359 4.06 -1.62 -27.93
CA ILE A 359 4.70 -1.45 -29.25
C ILE A 359 6.04 -2.19 -29.19
N SER A 360 6.10 -3.33 -29.87
CA SER A 360 7.31 -4.16 -30.03
C SER A 360 8.27 -3.59 -31.07
#